data_AF-A0A939KK41-F1
#
_entry.id   AF-A0A939KK41-F1
#
_cell.length_a   1.000
_cell.length_b   1.000
_cell.length_c   1.000
_cell.angle_alpha   90.00
_cell.angle_beta   90.00
_cell.angle_gamma   90.00
#
_symmetry.space_group_name_H-M   'P 1'
#
loop_
_entity.id
_entity.type
_entity.pdbx_description
1 polymer ?
#
loop_
_entity_poly.entity_id
_entity_poly.type
_entity_poly.pdbx_seq_one_letter_code
_entity_poly.pdbx_strand_id
1 'polypeptide(L)'
;MNELIRGAYDLHIHTGPDILPRKLNDHEMALRVKESGMGGFAAKSHYFCTAERASLVNYLVDDADMIGAITLNSSVGGVNPTALEMAGRAGTKIVWFPTTDSEYELSHVFSGDPNKKLPYWASIITQLQEEGIKVPTIRLLDDEGNLKTEVLEALKVIKKYEMILATSHSSHEETFALVKKAHEMGINKIIITHVDFPTTFYTIEEQLELAEYGAYMEHCYTTWATGKVEFETTLEQIRALGADRVILATDLGQKTAKFPDEGLLEFAERLVENGFTVEEVRKMTVHNPRYLLGMDK
;
A
#
# COMPACT_ATOMS: atom_id res chain seq x y z
N MET A 1 -10.98 24.74 4.50
CA MET A 1 -10.09 23.75 3.84
C MET A 1 -8.83 23.67 4.69
N ASN A 2 -8.41 22.48 5.11
CA ASN A 2 -7.29 22.33 6.04
C ASN A 2 -5.98 22.31 5.25
N GLU A 3 -5.11 23.30 5.47
CA GLU A 3 -3.87 23.48 4.70
C GLU A 3 -2.87 22.31 4.87
N LEU A 4 -2.99 21.49 5.92
CA LEU A 4 -2.12 20.34 6.15
C LEU A 4 -2.25 19.26 5.06
N ILE A 5 -3.48 18.90 4.69
CA ILE A 5 -3.75 17.84 3.70
C ILE A 5 -4.14 18.38 2.33
N ARG A 6 -4.07 19.70 2.13
CA ARG A 6 -4.37 20.32 0.84
C ARG A 6 -3.39 19.85 -0.22
N GLY A 7 -3.92 19.25 -1.28
CA GLY A 7 -3.17 18.62 -2.38
C GLY A 7 -2.56 17.26 -2.04
N ALA A 8 -2.85 16.70 -0.86
CA ALA A 8 -2.30 15.41 -0.43
C ALA A 8 -2.84 14.24 -1.25
N TYR A 9 -2.06 13.18 -1.34
CA TYR A 9 -2.44 11.91 -1.93
C TYR A 9 -2.32 10.81 -0.88
N ASP A 10 -3.42 10.11 -0.63
CA ASP A 10 -3.40 8.88 0.16
C ASP A 10 -3.31 7.68 -0.78
N LEU A 11 -2.14 7.04 -0.82
CA LEU A 11 -1.88 5.94 -1.75
C LEU A 11 -2.38 4.58 -1.24
N HIS A 12 -3.09 4.53 -0.10
CA HIS A 12 -3.55 3.28 0.50
C HIS A 12 -4.94 3.45 1.09
N ILE A 13 -5.98 3.44 0.25
CA ILE A 13 -7.38 3.45 0.70
C ILE A 13 -8.13 2.23 0.19
N HIS A 14 -8.98 1.67 1.02
CA HIS A 14 -9.89 0.59 0.68
C HIS A 14 -11.33 1.09 0.45
N THR A 15 -11.70 1.32 -0.81
CA THR A 15 -13.05 1.76 -1.23
C THR A 15 -13.88 0.64 -1.85
N GLY A 16 -15.20 0.73 -1.70
CA GLY A 16 -16.15 -0.13 -2.41
C GLY A 16 -16.34 0.31 -3.88
N PRO A 17 -16.81 -0.57 -4.78
CA PRO A 17 -17.18 -1.96 -4.55
C PRO A 17 -15.97 -2.87 -4.25
N ASP A 18 -16.08 -3.75 -3.27
CA ASP A 18 -15.02 -4.71 -2.90
C ASP A 18 -15.67 -5.93 -2.22
N ILE A 19 -14.92 -7.02 -2.05
CA ILE A 19 -15.45 -8.24 -1.39
C ILE A 19 -15.79 -7.97 0.08
N LEU A 20 -14.89 -7.29 0.79
CA LEU A 20 -15.16 -6.84 2.14
C LEU A 20 -15.97 -5.53 2.09
N PRO A 21 -17.10 -5.43 2.83
CA PRO A 21 -17.87 -4.19 2.91
C PRO A 21 -17.01 -3.01 3.38
N ARG A 22 -16.99 -1.94 2.58
CA ARG A 22 -16.23 -0.71 2.86
C ARG A 22 -17.13 0.38 3.41
N LYS A 23 -16.52 1.34 4.11
CA LYS A 23 -17.21 2.50 4.72
C LYS A 23 -17.86 3.41 3.68
N LEU A 24 -17.24 3.48 2.50
CA LEU A 24 -17.67 4.29 1.38
C LEU A 24 -17.25 3.66 0.05
N ASN A 25 -17.92 4.03 -1.02
CA ASN A 25 -17.55 3.66 -2.39
C ASN A 25 -16.59 4.67 -3.02
N ASP A 26 -16.09 4.35 -4.22
CA ASP A 26 -15.13 5.20 -4.94
C ASP A 26 -15.64 6.62 -5.21
N HIS A 27 -16.89 6.75 -5.65
CA HIS A 27 -17.49 8.04 -5.96
C HIS A 27 -17.65 8.90 -4.70
N GLU A 28 -18.10 8.30 -3.60
CA GLU A 28 -18.17 8.97 -2.30
C GLU A 28 -16.78 9.43 -1.83
N MET A 29 -15.75 8.60 -2.00
CA MET A 29 -14.38 9.00 -1.63
C MET A 29 -13.87 10.14 -2.50
N ALA A 30 -14.14 10.12 -3.82
CA ALA A 30 -13.75 11.19 -4.73
C ALA A 30 -14.41 12.53 -4.35
N LEU A 31 -15.71 12.53 -4.00
CA LEU A 31 -16.37 13.73 -3.49
C LEU A 31 -15.72 14.25 -2.20
N ARG A 32 -15.32 13.36 -1.28
CA ARG A 32 -14.62 13.77 -0.06
C ARG A 32 -13.22 14.32 -0.32
N VAL A 33 -12.47 13.76 -1.26
CA VAL A 33 -11.18 14.33 -1.72
C VAL A 33 -11.37 15.76 -2.22
N LYS A 34 -12.41 15.98 -3.04
CA LYS A 34 -12.75 17.32 -3.55
C LYS A 34 -13.12 18.29 -2.41
N GLU A 35 -13.97 17.86 -1.49
CA GLU A 35 -14.41 18.68 -0.36
C GLU A 35 -13.29 19.03 0.63
N SER A 36 -12.38 18.10 0.90
CA SER A 36 -11.23 18.30 1.80
C SER A 36 -10.10 19.11 1.15
N GLY A 37 -10.08 19.19 -0.18
CA GLY A 37 -9.02 19.84 -0.96
C GLY A 37 -7.77 18.97 -1.14
N MET A 38 -7.88 17.66 -0.89
CA MET A 38 -6.85 16.68 -1.25
C MET A 38 -6.67 16.63 -2.78
N GLY A 39 -5.53 16.11 -3.24
CA GLY A 39 -5.24 15.96 -4.66
C GLY A 39 -5.81 14.66 -5.24
N GLY A 40 -5.80 13.58 -4.47
CA GLY A 40 -6.24 12.27 -4.95
C GLY A 40 -6.09 11.15 -3.93
N PHE A 41 -6.39 9.94 -4.37
CA PHE A 41 -6.28 8.74 -3.57
C PHE A 41 -6.08 7.49 -4.43
N ALA A 42 -5.39 6.47 -3.92
CA ALA A 42 -5.35 5.17 -4.57
C ALA A 42 -6.34 4.19 -3.93
N ALA A 43 -7.12 3.52 -4.78
CA ALA A 43 -8.06 2.50 -4.35
C ALA A 43 -7.41 1.13 -4.44
N LYS A 44 -7.14 0.51 -3.29
CA LYS A 44 -6.61 -0.85 -3.18
C LYS A 44 -7.73 -1.85 -2.95
N SER A 45 -7.73 -2.92 -3.74
CA SER A 45 -8.46 -4.15 -3.44
C SER A 45 -7.46 -5.30 -3.30
N HIS A 46 -7.68 -6.19 -2.34
CA HIS A 46 -6.90 -7.43 -2.23
C HIS A 46 -7.24 -8.43 -3.34
N TYR A 47 -8.35 -8.20 -4.06
CA TYR A 47 -8.94 -9.21 -4.94
C TYR A 47 -8.92 -8.80 -6.42
N PHE A 48 -9.15 -7.52 -6.71
CA PHE A 48 -9.39 -7.05 -8.07
C PHE A 48 -8.51 -5.87 -8.47
N CYS A 49 -8.28 -5.72 -9.77
CA CYS A 49 -7.72 -4.49 -10.32
C CYS A 49 -8.73 -3.35 -10.19
N THR A 50 -8.26 -2.15 -9.81
CA THR A 50 -9.11 -0.97 -9.62
C THR A 50 -8.90 0.11 -10.70
N ALA A 51 -8.08 -0.15 -11.72
CA ALA A 51 -7.77 0.84 -12.76
C ALA A 51 -8.99 1.27 -13.58
N GLU A 52 -9.87 0.33 -13.94
CA GLU A 52 -11.09 0.65 -14.70
C GLU A 52 -12.07 1.48 -13.86
N ARG A 53 -12.18 1.17 -12.56
CA ARG A 53 -12.97 1.96 -11.59
C ARG A 53 -12.41 3.37 -11.44
N ALA A 54 -11.09 3.49 -11.33
CA ALA A 54 -10.40 4.78 -11.28
C ALA A 54 -10.68 5.62 -12.54
N SER A 55 -10.57 5.02 -13.73
CA SER A 55 -10.90 5.72 -14.98
C SER A 55 -12.36 6.19 -15.03
N LEU A 56 -13.30 5.40 -14.52
CA LEU A 56 -14.71 5.78 -14.49
C LEU A 56 -14.96 6.93 -13.50
N VAL A 57 -14.36 6.87 -12.31
CA VAL A 57 -14.52 7.90 -11.28
C VAL A 57 -13.90 9.22 -11.71
N ASN A 58 -12.70 9.18 -12.30
CA ASN A 58 -12.03 10.37 -12.84
C ASN A 58 -12.79 11.00 -14.01
N TYR A 59 -13.66 10.23 -14.70
CA TYR A 59 -14.58 10.77 -15.70
C TYR A 59 -15.82 11.42 -15.08
N LEU A 60 -16.28 10.91 -13.93
CA LEU A 60 -17.52 11.34 -13.28
C LEU A 60 -17.32 12.52 -12.31
N VAL A 61 -16.13 12.64 -11.71
CA VAL A 61 -15.84 13.61 -10.65
C VAL A 61 -14.61 14.42 -11.03
N ASP A 62 -14.83 15.67 -11.45
CA ASP A 62 -13.74 16.63 -11.66
C ASP A 62 -13.02 16.95 -10.34
N ASP A 63 -11.73 17.27 -10.43
CA ASP A 63 -10.88 17.71 -9.31
C ASP A 63 -10.68 16.67 -8.20
N ALA A 64 -10.84 15.38 -8.51
CA ALA A 64 -10.48 14.27 -7.62
C ALA A 64 -9.75 13.19 -8.42
N ASP A 65 -8.46 12.99 -8.16
CA ASP A 65 -7.67 11.98 -8.88
C ASP A 65 -7.69 10.63 -8.15
N MET A 66 -8.52 9.71 -8.63
CA MET A 66 -8.48 8.31 -8.21
C MET A 66 -7.40 7.55 -8.96
N ILE A 67 -6.54 6.88 -8.22
CA ILE A 67 -5.41 6.11 -8.72
C ILE A 67 -5.74 4.61 -8.71
N GLY A 68 -5.59 3.97 -9.87
CA GLY A 68 -5.77 2.53 -10.03
C GLY A 68 -4.60 1.70 -9.52
N ALA A 69 -4.92 0.56 -8.91
CA ALA A 69 -3.96 -0.40 -8.36
C ALA A 69 -4.31 -1.84 -8.74
N ILE A 70 -3.35 -2.75 -8.60
CA ILE A 70 -3.55 -4.20 -8.64
C ILE A 70 -2.76 -4.87 -7.52
N THR A 71 -3.36 -5.86 -6.86
CA THR A 71 -2.68 -6.70 -5.86
C THR A 71 -2.47 -8.09 -6.43
N LEU A 72 -1.22 -8.57 -6.39
CA LEU A 72 -0.78 -9.84 -6.99
C LEU A 72 -1.10 -11.06 -6.11
N ASN A 73 -2.34 -11.16 -5.63
CA ASN A 73 -2.87 -12.31 -4.89
C ASN A 73 -3.44 -13.37 -5.84
N SER A 74 -3.85 -14.53 -5.30
CA SER A 74 -4.38 -15.67 -6.06
C SER A 74 -5.62 -15.35 -6.88
N SER A 75 -6.43 -14.37 -6.46
CA SER A 75 -7.60 -13.90 -7.22
C SER A 75 -7.26 -13.36 -8.61
N VAL A 76 -6.01 -12.91 -8.83
CA VAL A 76 -5.49 -12.49 -10.14
C VAL A 76 -4.47 -13.48 -10.71
N GLY A 77 -4.34 -14.67 -10.11
CA GLY A 77 -3.38 -15.70 -10.48
C GLY A 77 -2.02 -15.60 -9.79
N GLY A 78 -1.91 -14.82 -8.70
CA GLY A 78 -0.67 -14.57 -7.97
C GLY A 78 0.19 -13.50 -8.64
N VAL A 79 1.52 -13.66 -8.57
CA VAL A 79 2.46 -12.84 -9.36
C VAL A 79 2.29 -13.22 -10.82
N ASN A 80 1.31 -12.59 -11.48
CA ASN A 80 0.86 -12.92 -12.83
C ASN A 80 1.22 -11.80 -13.81
N PRO A 81 2.27 -11.95 -14.63
CA PRO A 81 2.68 -10.94 -15.60
C PRO A 81 1.62 -10.60 -16.64
N THR A 82 0.74 -11.55 -16.99
CA THR A 82 -0.35 -11.31 -17.96
C THR A 82 -1.40 -10.38 -17.37
N ALA A 83 -1.85 -10.66 -16.14
CA ALA A 83 -2.78 -9.79 -15.43
C ALA A 83 -2.17 -8.39 -15.24
N LEU A 84 -0.89 -8.33 -14.88
CA LEU A 84 -0.18 -7.07 -14.68
C LEU A 84 0.01 -6.26 -15.98
N GLU A 85 0.29 -6.92 -17.11
CA GLU A 85 0.38 -6.26 -18.42
C GLU A 85 -0.97 -5.67 -18.84
N MET A 86 -2.09 -6.36 -18.57
CA MET A 86 -3.43 -5.80 -18.81
C MET A 86 -3.74 -4.63 -17.89
N ALA A 87 -3.38 -4.73 -16.61
CA ALA A 87 -3.53 -3.66 -15.63
C ALA A 87 -2.72 -2.40 -16.03
N GLY A 88 -1.47 -2.57 -16.46
CA GLY A 88 -0.65 -1.47 -16.97
C GLY A 88 -1.27 -0.77 -18.19
N ARG A 89 -1.87 -1.53 -19.12
CA ARG A 89 -2.62 -0.97 -20.26
C ARG A 89 -3.88 -0.22 -19.84
N ALA A 90 -4.54 -0.68 -18.78
CA ALA A 90 -5.71 -0.03 -18.19
C ALA A 90 -5.35 1.23 -17.36
N GLY A 91 -4.06 1.54 -17.18
CA GLY A 91 -3.60 2.74 -16.49
C GLY A 91 -3.31 2.55 -15.00
N THR A 92 -3.14 1.31 -14.53
CA THR A 92 -2.67 1.04 -13.17
C THR A 92 -1.37 1.80 -12.86
N LYS A 93 -1.29 2.37 -11.64
CA LYS A 93 -0.10 3.06 -11.14
C LYS A 93 0.57 2.36 -9.97
N ILE A 94 -0.15 1.56 -9.20
CA ILE A 94 0.41 0.85 -8.04
C ILE A 94 0.25 -0.65 -8.20
N VAL A 95 1.34 -1.38 -7.96
CA VAL A 95 1.38 -2.84 -7.96
C VAL A 95 1.75 -3.30 -6.56
N TRP A 96 0.77 -3.84 -5.86
CA TRP A 96 0.97 -4.48 -4.57
C TRP A 96 1.39 -5.92 -4.81
N PHE A 97 2.58 -6.29 -4.33
CA PHE A 97 2.99 -7.68 -4.20
C PHE A 97 2.05 -8.44 -3.24
N PRO A 98 2.18 -9.77 -3.11
CA PRO A 98 1.22 -10.56 -2.34
C PRO A 98 0.95 -10.00 -0.92
N THR A 99 -0.32 -9.97 -0.55
CA THR A 99 -0.78 -9.52 0.79
C THR A 99 -1.31 -10.71 1.58
N THR A 100 -2.57 -11.09 1.35
CA THR A 100 -3.30 -12.09 2.14
C THR A 100 -2.87 -13.51 1.78
N ASP A 101 -2.27 -13.66 0.61
CA ASP A 101 -1.84 -14.94 0.06
C ASP A 101 -0.32 -15.09 0.12
N SER A 102 0.40 -14.09 0.66
CA SER A 102 1.82 -14.21 0.98
C SER A 102 2.01 -15.36 1.98
N GLU A 103 2.99 -16.23 1.73
CA GLU A 103 3.35 -17.28 2.69
C GLU A 103 3.73 -16.68 4.06
N TYR A 104 4.42 -15.55 4.04
CA TYR A 104 4.85 -14.86 5.24
C TYR A 104 3.65 -14.35 6.05
N GLU A 105 2.70 -13.63 5.44
CA GLU A 105 1.48 -13.18 6.12
C GLU A 105 0.65 -14.36 6.65
N LEU A 106 0.46 -15.39 5.83
CA LEU A 106 -0.35 -16.56 6.20
C LEU A 106 0.24 -17.32 7.39
N SER A 107 1.57 -17.49 7.42
CA SER A 107 2.24 -18.15 8.55
C SER A 107 2.09 -17.37 9.86
N HIS A 108 2.03 -16.03 9.79
CA HIS A 108 1.79 -15.18 10.95
C HIS A 108 0.32 -15.22 11.37
N VAL A 109 -0.61 -15.09 10.44
CA VAL A 109 -2.05 -15.00 10.75
C VAL A 109 -2.60 -16.34 11.23
N PHE A 110 -2.24 -17.43 10.58
CA PHE A 110 -2.67 -18.79 10.94
C PHE A 110 -1.60 -19.51 11.77
N SER A 111 -1.10 -18.84 12.82
CA SER A 111 -0.05 -19.36 13.71
C SER A 111 -0.47 -20.52 14.62
N GLY A 112 -1.76 -20.91 14.60
CA GLY A 112 -2.32 -21.93 15.48
C GLY A 112 -2.70 -21.43 16.88
N ASP A 113 -2.53 -20.14 17.18
CA ASP A 113 -2.99 -19.54 18.43
C ASP A 113 -4.52 -19.30 18.38
N PRO A 114 -5.33 -20.00 19.19
CA PRO A 114 -6.79 -19.87 19.19
C PRO A 114 -7.27 -18.51 19.72
N ASN A 115 -6.43 -17.76 20.43
CA ASN A 115 -6.79 -16.46 20.99
C ASN A 115 -6.41 -15.29 20.07
N LYS A 116 -5.72 -15.56 18.96
CA LYS A 116 -5.30 -14.51 18.03
C LYS A 116 -6.52 -13.94 17.31
N LYS A 117 -6.70 -12.63 17.41
CA LYS A 117 -7.71 -11.92 16.65
C LYS A 117 -7.32 -11.92 15.17
N LEU A 118 -8.11 -12.61 14.35
CA LEU A 118 -7.87 -12.69 12.92
C LEU A 118 -8.32 -11.40 12.20
N PRO A 119 -7.61 -11.01 11.13
CA PRO A 119 -8.07 -9.93 10.26
C PRO A 119 -9.33 -10.35 9.48
N TYR A 120 -10.16 -9.38 9.08
CA TYR A 120 -11.42 -9.66 8.40
C TYR A 120 -11.29 -10.47 7.11
N TRP A 121 -10.17 -10.33 6.38
CA TRP A 121 -9.94 -11.11 5.17
C TRP A 121 -9.68 -12.60 5.46
N ALA A 122 -9.25 -12.96 6.67
CA ALA A 122 -8.96 -14.36 7.02
C ALA A 122 -10.21 -15.23 6.94
N SER A 123 -11.40 -14.68 7.24
CA SER A 123 -12.66 -15.42 7.09
C SER A 123 -12.94 -15.81 5.64
N ILE A 124 -12.49 -15.01 4.67
CA ILE A 124 -12.63 -15.35 3.24
C ILE A 124 -11.75 -16.56 2.91
N ILE A 125 -10.51 -16.59 3.38
CA ILE A 125 -9.62 -17.73 3.15
C ILE A 125 -10.16 -19.00 3.81
N THR A 126 -10.65 -18.91 5.06
CA THR A 126 -11.27 -20.04 5.75
C THR A 126 -12.49 -20.57 4.99
N GLN A 127 -13.37 -19.68 4.52
CA GLN A 127 -14.55 -20.08 3.74
C GLN A 127 -14.17 -20.75 2.42
N LEU A 128 -13.19 -20.20 1.68
CA LEU A 128 -12.69 -20.81 0.44
C LEU A 128 -12.15 -22.23 0.71
N GLN A 129 -11.41 -22.42 1.81
CA GLN A 129 -10.90 -23.74 2.21
C GLN A 129 -12.03 -24.72 2.57
N GLU A 130 -13.04 -24.27 3.31
CA GLU A 130 -14.23 -25.06 3.66
C GLU A 130 -15.02 -25.50 2.41
N GLU A 131 -15.04 -24.66 1.38
CA GLU A 131 -15.65 -24.96 0.06
C GLU A 131 -14.76 -25.84 -0.83
N GLY A 132 -13.55 -26.20 -0.39
CA GLY A 132 -12.59 -27.00 -1.15
C GLY A 132 -11.91 -26.21 -2.29
N ILE A 133 -12.00 -24.88 -2.28
CA ILE A 133 -11.31 -24.00 -3.22
C ILE A 133 -9.87 -23.81 -2.75
N LYS A 134 -8.91 -24.24 -3.58
CA LYS A 134 -7.49 -24.12 -3.26
C LYS A 134 -7.03 -22.65 -3.36
N VAL A 135 -6.56 -22.11 -2.24
CA VAL A 135 -5.87 -20.81 -2.18
C VAL A 135 -4.38 -21.09 -1.98
N PRO A 136 -3.54 -21.01 -3.03
CA PRO A 136 -2.11 -21.24 -2.89
C PRO A 136 -1.44 -20.12 -2.09
N THR A 137 -0.44 -20.49 -1.28
CA THR A 137 0.52 -19.53 -0.73
C THR A 137 1.45 -19.05 -1.84
N ILE A 138 1.86 -17.79 -1.75
CA ILE A 138 2.75 -17.15 -2.73
C ILE A 138 4.06 -16.81 -2.04
N ARG A 139 5.15 -17.34 -2.61
CA ARG A 139 6.54 -16.96 -2.33
C ARG A 139 7.12 -16.26 -3.55
N LEU A 140 7.94 -15.23 -3.33
CA LEU A 140 8.67 -14.52 -4.39
C LEU A 140 9.99 -15.21 -4.74
N LEU A 141 10.55 -15.96 -3.79
CA LEU A 141 11.79 -16.71 -3.95
C LEU A 141 11.51 -18.18 -4.24
N ASP A 142 12.36 -18.80 -5.05
CA ASP A 142 12.43 -20.25 -5.21
C ASP A 142 13.18 -20.91 -4.03
N ASP A 143 13.35 -22.23 -4.10
CA ASP A 143 14.02 -23.00 -3.03
C ASP A 143 15.54 -22.78 -2.98
N GLU A 144 16.11 -22.11 -3.97
CA GLU A 144 17.52 -21.71 -4.03
C GLU A 144 17.74 -20.27 -3.54
N GLY A 145 16.67 -19.55 -3.18
CA GLY A 145 16.72 -18.16 -2.75
C GLY A 145 16.79 -17.14 -3.90
N ASN A 146 16.48 -17.54 -5.14
CA ASN A 146 16.42 -16.63 -6.28
C ASN A 146 14.99 -16.14 -6.51
N LEU A 147 14.84 -14.90 -7.00
CA LEU A 147 13.53 -14.41 -7.45
C LEU A 147 13.00 -15.28 -8.59
N LYS A 148 11.76 -15.74 -8.43
CA LYS A 148 11.09 -16.56 -9.44
C LYS A 148 10.94 -15.82 -10.77
N THR A 149 10.78 -16.59 -11.84
CA THR A 149 10.71 -16.05 -13.21
C THR A 149 9.55 -15.07 -13.35
N GLU A 150 8.38 -15.41 -12.82
CA GLU A 150 7.19 -14.55 -12.85
C GLU A 150 7.38 -13.22 -12.11
N VAL A 151 8.23 -13.18 -11.07
CA VAL A 151 8.58 -11.94 -10.36
C VAL A 151 9.46 -11.06 -11.25
N LEU A 152 10.47 -11.64 -11.91
CA LEU A 152 11.32 -10.91 -12.85
C LEU A 152 10.53 -10.38 -14.05
N GLU A 153 9.54 -11.14 -14.53
CA GLU A 153 8.63 -10.70 -15.59
C GLU A 153 7.71 -9.58 -15.12
N ALA A 154 7.17 -9.67 -13.90
CA ALA A 154 6.39 -8.59 -13.29
C ALA A 154 7.20 -7.29 -13.18
N LEU A 155 8.46 -7.36 -12.74
CA LEU A 155 9.37 -6.20 -12.69
C LEU A 155 9.57 -5.56 -14.07
N LYS A 156 9.70 -6.35 -15.14
CA LYS A 156 9.79 -5.81 -16.51
C LYS A 156 8.53 -5.01 -16.89
N VAL A 157 7.35 -5.51 -16.51
CA VAL A 157 6.07 -4.82 -16.76
C VAL A 157 5.96 -3.55 -15.92
N ILE A 158 6.32 -3.61 -14.63
CA ILE A 158 6.37 -2.44 -13.73
C ILE A 158 7.25 -1.35 -14.33
N LYS A 159 8.46 -1.71 -14.78
CA LYS A 159 9.36 -0.77 -15.45
C LYS A 159 8.75 -0.18 -16.72
N LYS A 160 8.17 -1.02 -17.59
CA LYS A 160 7.60 -0.61 -18.88
C LYS A 160 6.51 0.45 -18.73
N TYR A 161 5.68 0.36 -17.70
CA TYR A 161 4.58 1.30 -17.45
C TYR A 161 4.89 2.32 -16.34
N GLU A 162 6.14 2.36 -15.85
CA GLU A 162 6.60 3.25 -14.78
C GLU A 162 5.71 3.21 -13.53
N MET A 163 5.22 2.01 -13.19
CA MET A 163 4.36 1.76 -12.04
C MET A 163 5.17 1.78 -10.73
N ILE A 164 4.47 2.07 -9.64
CA ILE A 164 4.97 1.99 -8.28
C ILE A 164 4.92 0.52 -7.83
N LEU A 165 6.05 0.00 -7.36
CA LEU A 165 6.16 -1.29 -6.70
C LEU A 165 5.89 -1.11 -5.20
N ALA A 166 4.91 -1.83 -4.64
CA ALA A 166 4.67 -1.88 -3.20
C ALA A 166 4.89 -3.29 -2.66
N THR A 167 5.82 -3.46 -1.71
CA THR A 167 6.31 -4.77 -1.24
C THR A 167 5.26 -5.61 -0.51
N SER A 168 4.24 -4.94 0.06
CA SER A 168 3.14 -5.59 0.75
C SER A 168 3.63 -6.49 1.89
N HIS A 169 3.07 -7.68 2.06
CA HIS A 169 3.30 -8.52 3.24
C HIS A 169 4.28 -9.66 2.93
N SER A 170 5.28 -9.38 2.10
CA SER A 170 6.38 -10.31 1.80
C SER A 170 7.34 -10.41 3.00
N SER A 171 8.09 -11.50 3.12
CA SER A 171 9.12 -11.58 4.17
C SER A 171 10.23 -10.55 3.95
N HIS A 172 11.03 -10.29 4.97
CA HIS A 172 12.15 -9.34 4.83
C HIS A 172 13.15 -9.82 3.76
N GLU A 173 13.48 -11.12 3.76
CA GLU A 173 14.35 -11.73 2.75
C GLU A 173 13.82 -11.52 1.32
N GLU A 174 12.52 -11.76 1.12
CA GLU A 174 11.86 -11.55 -0.16
C GLU A 174 11.84 -10.06 -0.56
N THR A 175 11.55 -9.17 0.39
CA THR A 175 11.54 -7.72 0.18
C THR A 175 12.91 -7.21 -0.23
N PHE A 176 13.98 -7.57 0.48
CA PHE A 176 15.34 -7.15 0.13
C PHE A 176 15.76 -7.65 -1.25
N ALA A 177 15.48 -8.92 -1.58
CA ALA A 177 15.76 -9.47 -2.89
C ALA A 177 14.98 -8.72 -4.00
N LEU A 178 13.69 -8.47 -3.78
CA LEU A 178 12.81 -7.77 -4.71
C LEU A 178 13.26 -6.32 -4.95
N VAL A 179 13.51 -5.57 -3.88
CA VAL A 179 13.88 -4.15 -3.93
C VAL A 179 15.23 -3.97 -4.59
N LYS A 180 16.23 -4.78 -4.20
CA LYS A 180 17.55 -4.76 -4.84
C LYS A 180 17.43 -5.06 -6.34
N LYS A 181 16.62 -6.06 -6.71
CA LYS A 181 16.45 -6.38 -8.13
C LYS A 181 15.72 -5.29 -8.90
N ALA A 182 14.69 -4.69 -8.31
CA ALA A 182 13.97 -3.58 -8.89
C ALA A 182 14.90 -2.37 -9.13
N HIS A 183 15.75 -2.05 -8.15
CA HIS A 183 16.77 -1.01 -8.26
C HIS A 183 17.79 -1.29 -9.37
N GLU A 184 18.36 -2.51 -9.44
CA GLU A 184 19.26 -2.92 -10.52
C GLU A 184 18.61 -2.79 -11.91
N MET A 185 17.30 -3.00 -11.99
CA MET A 185 16.52 -2.85 -13.21
C MET A 185 16.15 -1.39 -13.50
N GLY A 186 16.47 -0.44 -12.63
CA GLY A 186 16.17 1.00 -12.78
C GLY A 186 14.71 1.35 -12.47
N ILE A 187 14.03 0.58 -11.62
CA ILE A 187 12.71 0.91 -11.08
C ILE A 187 12.94 1.78 -9.84
N ASN A 188 12.56 3.05 -9.92
CA ASN A 188 12.86 4.05 -8.88
C ASN A 188 11.62 4.46 -8.05
N LYS A 189 10.49 3.79 -8.27
CA LYS A 189 9.22 4.03 -7.59
C LYS A 189 8.89 2.81 -6.74
N ILE A 190 9.42 2.79 -5.53
CA ILE A 190 9.34 1.64 -4.63
C ILE A 190 8.78 2.12 -3.29
N ILE A 191 7.75 1.44 -2.80
CA ILE A 191 7.16 1.60 -1.48
C ILE A 191 7.44 0.34 -0.67
N ILE A 192 8.02 0.50 0.51
CA ILE A 192 8.04 -0.54 1.53
C ILE A 192 6.76 -0.38 2.35
N THR A 193 5.86 -1.34 2.21
CA THR A 193 4.50 -1.25 2.76
C THR A 193 4.50 -1.42 4.28
N HIS A 194 3.83 -0.50 4.98
CA HIS A 194 3.52 -0.56 6.42
C HIS A 194 4.72 -0.94 7.30
N VAL A 195 5.75 -0.11 7.34
CA VAL A 195 7.04 -0.48 7.97
C VAL A 195 6.97 -0.70 9.49
N ASP A 196 5.93 -0.18 10.14
CA ASP A 196 5.67 -0.31 11.58
C ASP A 196 4.54 -1.31 11.91
N PHE A 197 3.99 -2.00 10.91
CA PHE A 197 2.92 -2.98 11.13
C PHE A 197 3.49 -4.31 11.65
N PRO A 198 2.86 -4.97 12.65
CA PRO A 198 3.48 -6.10 13.35
C PRO A 198 3.96 -7.27 12.48
N THR A 199 3.25 -7.62 11.40
CA THR A 199 3.74 -8.71 10.53
C THR A 199 4.96 -8.27 9.73
N THR A 200 4.97 -7.04 9.22
CA THR A 200 5.97 -6.48 8.32
C THR A 200 6.96 -5.55 9.04
N PHE A 201 7.12 -5.66 10.35
CA PHE A 201 7.85 -4.66 11.13
C PHE A 201 9.33 -4.63 10.73
N TYR A 202 9.78 -3.52 10.13
CA TYR A 202 11.19 -3.30 9.77
C TYR A 202 11.90 -2.45 10.82
N THR A 203 13.13 -2.84 11.18
CA THR A 203 13.96 -2.00 12.06
C THR A 203 14.39 -0.72 11.35
N ILE A 204 14.84 0.29 12.11
CA ILE A 204 15.36 1.53 11.53
C ILE A 204 16.55 1.25 10.60
N GLU A 205 17.41 0.30 10.95
CA GLU A 205 18.56 -0.11 10.14
C GLU A 205 18.12 -0.70 8.80
N GLU A 206 17.12 -1.58 8.81
CA GLU A 206 16.57 -2.16 7.59
C GLU A 206 15.91 -1.10 6.70
N GLN A 207 15.17 -0.16 7.31
CA GLN A 207 14.55 0.95 6.58
C GLN A 207 15.59 1.87 5.93
N LEU A 208 16.67 2.20 6.65
CA LEU A 208 17.79 2.97 6.10
C LEU A 208 18.46 2.23 4.93
N GLU A 209 18.69 0.92 5.05
CA GLU A 209 19.25 0.13 3.96
C GLU A 209 18.32 0.10 2.73
N LEU A 210 17.01 -0.08 2.93
CA LEU A 210 16.03 -0.05 1.83
C LEU A 210 15.95 1.34 1.17
N ALA A 211 16.13 2.42 1.94
CA ALA A 211 16.16 3.78 1.42
C ALA A 211 17.37 4.07 0.51
N GLU A 212 18.51 3.39 0.70
CA GLU A 212 19.66 3.48 -0.21
C GLU A 212 19.35 2.96 -1.63
N TYR A 213 18.40 2.03 -1.75
CA TYR A 213 17.88 1.58 -3.06
C TYR A 213 16.85 2.56 -3.65
N GLY A 214 16.56 3.68 -2.99
CA GLY A 214 15.60 4.69 -3.41
C GLY A 214 14.16 4.40 -3.00
N ALA A 215 13.93 3.45 -2.09
CA ALA A 215 12.60 3.11 -1.62
C ALA A 215 12.05 4.15 -0.63
N TYR A 216 10.72 4.24 -0.56
CA TYR A 216 9.97 5.07 0.37
C TYR A 216 9.31 4.19 1.42
N MET A 217 9.43 4.55 2.70
CA MET A 217 8.80 3.84 3.81
C MET A 217 7.38 4.36 4.02
N GLU A 218 6.40 3.47 3.94
CA GLU A 218 5.00 3.79 4.18
C GLU A 218 4.65 3.57 5.65
N HIS A 219 4.17 4.64 6.30
CA HIS A 219 3.52 4.55 7.60
C HIS A 219 2.02 4.74 7.45
N CYS A 220 1.24 3.88 8.10
CA CYS A 220 -0.21 3.91 7.98
C CYS A 220 -0.94 4.34 9.25
N TYR A 221 -1.95 5.21 9.08
CA TYR A 221 -2.83 5.66 10.15
C TYR A 221 -3.40 4.48 10.96
N THR A 222 -3.91 3.44 10.28
CA THR A 222 -4.52 2.30 10.97
C THR A 222 -3.55 1.57 11.90
N THR A 223 -2.23 1.62 11.69
CA THR A 223 -1.27 0.88 12.51
C THR A 223 -1.29 1.37 13.96
N TRP A 224 -0.95 2.64 14.18
CA TRP A 224 -0.93 3.22 15.51
C TRP A 224 -2.35 3.54 16.04
N ALA A 225 -3.28 3.96 15.17
CA ALA A 225 -4.62 4.35 15.61
C ALA A 225 -5.46 3.17 16.12
N THR A 226 -5.08 1.94 15.78
CA THR A 226 -5.70 0.71 16.31
C THR A 226 -4.87 0.02 17.40
N GLY A 227 -3.79 0.67 17.86
CA GLY A 227 -2.93 0.16 18.93
C GLY A 227 -2.11 -1.08 18.53
N LYS A 228 -1.85 -1.30 17.24
CA LYS A 228 -0.96 -2.38 16.79
C LYS A 228 0.51 -2.05 17.06
N VAL A 229 0.82 -0.76 17.10
CA VAL A 229 2.12 -0.20 17.48
C VAL A 229 1.87 1.06 18.31
N GLU A 230 2.79 1.36 19.22
CA GLU A 230 2.80 2.66 19.90
C GLU A 230 3.14 3.77 18.90
N PHE A 231 2.47 4.91 19.01
CA PHE A 231 2.71 6.02 18.08
C PHE A 231 4.15 6.54 18.14
N GLU A 232 4.83 6.43 19.30
CA GLU A 232 6.23 6.83 19.42
C GLU A 232 7.15 6.02 18.51
N THR A 233 6.86 4.73 18.27
CA THR A 233 7.64 3.92 17.32
C THR A 233 7.53 4.48 15.90
N THR A 234 6.34 4.90 15.48
CA THR A 234 6.13 5.60 14.20
C THR A 234 6.94 6.91 14.17
N LEU A 235 6.92 7.71 15.25
CA LEU A 235 7.67 8.96 15.33
C LEU A 235 9.19 8.75 15.26
N GLU A 236 9.72 7.76 15.98
CA GLU A 236 11.14 7.40 15.98
C GLU A 236 11.62 6.97 14.60
N GLN A 237 10.86 6.11 13.91
CA GLN A 237 11.19 5.65 12.56
C GLN A 237 11.20 6.81 11.56
N ILE A 238 10.16 7.66 11.57
CA ILE A 238 10.10 8.83 10.67
C ILE A 238 11.25 9.81 10.96
N ARG A 239 11.58 10.08 12.24
CA ARG A 239 12.70 10.97 12.60
C ARG A 239 14.05 10.41 12.15
N ALA A 240 14.26 9.10 12.24
CA ALA A 240 15.51 8.48 11.85
C ALA A 240 15.73 8.51 10.33
N LEU A 241 14.67 8.32 9.54
CA LEU A 241 14.75 8.32 8.08
C LEU A 241 14.71 9.72 7.46
N GLY A 242 14.01 10.66 8.12
CA GLY A 242 13.69 11.97 7.59
C GLY A 242 12.56 11.95 6.55
N ALA A 243 11.92 13.10 6.34
CA ALA A 243 10.73 13.21 5.52
C ALA A 243 10.93 12.91 4.02
N ASP A 244 12.17 12.92 3.50
CA ASP A 244 12.46 12.73 2.07
C ASP A 244 12.23 11.29 1.56
N ARG A 245 12.20 10.31 2.46
CA ARG A 245 12.02 8.89 2.14
C ARG A 245 10.81 8.27 2.82
N VAL A 246 9.87 9.09 3.30
CA VAL A 246 8.64 8.63 3.97
C VAL A 246 7.42 9.03 3.17
N ILE A 247 6.41 8.16 3.13
CA ILE A 247 5.04 8.52 2.76
C ILE A 247 4.08 8.19 3.91
N LEU A 248 3.05 9.03 4.06
CA LEU A 248 1.94 8.72 4.95
C LEU A 248 0.75 8.26 4.11
N ALA A 249 0.15 7.16 4.51
CA ALA A 249 -1.11 6.67 3.96
C ALA A 249 -2.05 6.29 5.11
N THR A 250 -3.31 6.01 4.82
CA THR A 250 -4.24 5.67 5.92
C THR A 250 -4.45 4.19 6.12
N ASP A 251 -4.51 3.40 5.03
CA ASP A 251 -5.06 2.04 5.03
C ASP A 251 -6.50 1.98 5.58
N LEU A 252 -7.24 3.09 5.47
CA LEU A 252 -8.62 3.20 5.92
C LEU A 252 -9.63 2.73 4.87
N GLY A 253 -10.89 2.62 5.30
CA GLY A 253 -12.00 2.10 4.49
C GLY A 253 -12.81 1.02 5.21
N GLN A 254 -12.36 0.58 6.39
CA GLN A 254 -13.11 -0.34 7.24
C GLN A 254 -14.39 0.35 7.74
N LYS A 255 -15.51 -0.38 7.71
CA LYS A 255 -16.87 0.14 7.97
C LYS A 255 -16.99 0.97 9.26
N THR A 256 -16.29 0.56 10.32
CA THR A 256 -16.36 1.19 11.66
C THR A 256 -15.26 2.22 11.93
N ALA A 257 -14.26 2.37 11.04
CA ALA A 257 -13.13 3.28 11.23
C ALA A 257 -13.49 4.73 10.81
N LYS A 258 -12.56 5.67 10.94
CA LYS A 258 -12.72 7.04 10.42
C LYS A 258 -12.82 7.05 8.89
N PHE A 259 -13.29 8.15 8.32
CA PHE A 259 -13.13 8.37 6.89
C PHE A 259 -11.65 8.64 6.56
N PRO A 260 -11.16 8.23 5.37
CA PRO A 260 -9.74 8.35 5.05
C PRO A 260 -9.18 9.77 5.11
N ASP A 261 -9.90 10.76 4.58
CA ASP A 261 -9.49 12.17 4.63
C ASP A 261 -9.37 12.70 6.07
N GLU A 262 -10.28 12.28 6.97
CA GLU A 262 -10.24 12.63 8.39
C GLU A 262 -9.08 11.93 9.12
N GLY A 263 -8.78 10.68 8.75
CA GLY A 263 -7.66 9.93 9.30
C GLY A 263 -6.31 10.49 8.87
N LEU A 264 -6.17 10.84 7.59
CA LEU A 264 -4.95 11.47 7.07
C LEU A 264 -4.72 12.83 7.74
N LEU A 265 -5.79 13.60 7.94
CA LEU A 265 -5.71 14.86 8.66
C LEU A 265 -5.25 14.67 10.11
N GLU A 266 -5.85 13.75 10.84
CA GLU A 266 -5.42 13.48 12.22
C GLU A 266 -3.96 13.00 12.28
N PHE A 267 -3.52 12.17 11.32
CA PHE A 267 -2.11 11.75 11.26
C PHE A 267 -1.18 12.96 11.07
N ALA A 268 -1.52 13.84 10.12
CA ALA A 268 -0.78 15.07 9.87
C ALA A 268 -0.73 15.98 11.12
N GLU A 269 -1.86 16.19 11.78
CA GLU A 269 -1.97 17.01 13.00
C GLU A 269 -1.11 16.44 14.13
N ARG A 270 -1.18 15.12 14.38
CA ARG A 270 -0.36 14.47 15.41
C ARG A 270 1.13 14.58 15.16
N LEU A 271 1.59 14.51 13.90
CA LEU A 271 3.00 14.73 13.60
C LEU A 271 3.43 16.16 13.93
N VAL A 272 2.62 17.17 13.57
CA VAL A 272 2.91 18.57 13.93
C VAL A 272 2.94 18.77 15.45
N GLU A 273 1.99 18.18 16.17
CA GLU A 273 1.96 18.19 17.64
C GLU A 273 3.20 17.55 18.28
N ASN A 274 3.84 16.61 17.58
CA ASN A 274 5.05 15.91 18.02
C ASN A 274 6.35 16.46 17.41
N GLY A 275 6.31 17.72 16.96
CA GLY A 275 7.49 18.50 16.61
C GLY A 275 7.93 18.43 15.15
N PHE A 276 7.17 17.76 14.27
CA PHE A 276 7.42 17.84 12.83
C PHE A 276 6.93 19.18 12.28
N THR A 277 7.66 19.72 11.32
CA THR A 277 7.24 20.93 10.62
C THR A 277 6.10 20.64 9.65
N VAL A 278 5.31 21.66 9.34
CA VAL A 278 4.27 21.57 8.28
C VAL A 278 4.89 21.18 6.94
N GLU A 279 6.11 21.63 6.65
CA GLU A 279 6.82 21.30 5.41
C GLU A 279 7.19 19.80 5.34
N GLU A 280 7.68 19.21 6.43
CA GLU A 280 7.96 17.76 6.49
C GLU A 280 6.68 16.94 6.32
N VAL A 281 5.59 17.32 7.01
CA VAL A 281 4.31 16.62 6.86
C VAL A 281 3.79 16.71 5.42
N ARG A 282 3.91 17.89 4.79
CA ARG A 282 3.54 18.08 3.39
C ARG A 282 4.49 17.34 2.44
N LYS A 283 5.77 17.19 2.77
CA LYS A 283 6.70 16.35 2.01
C LYS A 283 6.18 14.90 1.95
N MET A 284 5.78 14.35 3.09
CA MET A 284 5.35 12.94 3.19
C MET A 284 3.93 12.67 2.66
N THR A 285 3.04 13.68 2.63
CA THR A 285 1.64 13.53 2.19
C THR A 285 1.35 14.08 0.80
N VAL A 286 2.16 15.02 0.29
CA VAL A 286 1.96 15.70 -0.99
C VAL A 286 3.10 15.38 -1.94
N HIS A 287 4.32 15.80 -1.62
CA HIS A 287 5.42 15.81 -2.58
C HIS A 287 5.94 14.41 -2.91
N ASN A 288 6.18 13.56 -1.91
CA ASN A 288 6.67 12.20 -2.13
C ASN A 288 5.64 11.32 -2.87
N PRO A 289 4.35 11.29 -2.47
CA PRO A 289 3.32 10.60 -3.24
C PRO A 289 3.23 11.09 -4.70
N ARG A 290 3.29 12.40 -4.94
CA ARG A 290 3.23 12.97 -6.30
C ARG A 290 4.44 12.62 -7.16
N TYR A 291 5.64 12.59 -6.57
CA TYR A 291 6.84 12.08 -7.23
C TYR A 291 6.67 10.61 -7.63
N LEU A 292 6.20 9.77 -6.71
CA LEU A 292 5.93 8.35 -7.00
C LEU A 292 4.89 8.19 -8.12
N LEU A 293 3.84 9.02 -8.14
CA LEU A 293 2.84 9.03 -9.22
C LEU A 293 3.37 9.58 -10.55
N GLY A 294 4.57 10.16 -10.59
CA GLY A 294 5.18 10.76 -11.78
C GLY A 294 4.59 12.12 -12.15
N MET A 295 3.99 12.82 -11.19
CA MET A 295 3.41 14.16 -11.39
C MET A 295 4.44 15.27 -11.26
N ASP A 296 5.43 15.07 -10.40
CA ASP A 296 6.51 16.01 -10.13
C ASP A 296 7.84 15.37 -10.58
N LYS A 297 8.78 16.19 -11.08
CA LYS A 297 10.12 15.78 -11.54
C LYS A 297 11.19 16.12 -10.51
#